data_AF-A5CZU0-F1
#
_entry.id   AF-A5CZU0-F1
#
_cell.length_a   1.000
_cell.length_b   1.000
_cell.length_c   1.000
_cell.angle_alpha   90.00
_cell.angle_beta   90.00
_cell.angle_gamma   90.00
#
_symmetry.space_group_name_H-M   'P 1'
#
loop_
_entity.id
_entity.type
_entity.pdbx_description
1 polymer ?
#
loop_
_entity_poly.entity_id
_entity_poly.type
_entity_poly.pdbx_seq_one_letter_code
_entity_poly.pdbx_strand_id
1 'polypeptide(L)'
;MNIPAFKSHFQVEVFPGEGVLLLSEAGAGALYGRAYELVAPLVDGRRSAGEIVDALAGQLDAATVYYVLALLESKGYLTEAAPEIPAAVAAFWHGMDIEPRTALAVLRDRTVAVLAAGGLDPAGMHSALEAAGLRTGLRESARLWLVLTDDYQREELAAVNQAALQGARPWLLVRAGGPQLWLGPLFIPGETGCWQCLSSRLKRSLRSSSAGKGVSEIQARASALCEAIERYSGELSGGEVRVTCALKDWPPGEAYHPNDIMLYSAGQYARREAWNKRGSRFNRVPEPFTPDPVVDWTPLWSLTEERHKYVPTQLVYYGAPARAGDDTFYAFGCSNGCASGNTLAEAVLQGFFELVERDAAAIWWYNRLPRPGVDLVTFDEPYLLELAEHYRTRYRRETWALDITSDLGIPAFAALSRRLEGPEEQILLGLGCHLDARIALQRAFAEMNQMLGVASSAGKGDRQPLEDRETLTWLREATLTKQPYLAPDPAQPPRRLGDYPKQHSGDFLQDIAYCRQIIEARGMEMLVLDQTRAEVGMPVVKVVVPGLRHFWARFAPGRLYEVPVGMGWLKEPLREEDLNPVPIFF
;
A
#
# COMPACT_ATOMS: atom_id res chain seq x y z
N MET A 1 35.66 -9.15 40.21
CA MET A 1 34.88 -10.24 40.86
C MET A 1 35.66 -10.81 42.06
N ASN A 2 34.97 -11.19 43.14
CA ASN A 2 35.55 -11.86 44.30
C ASN A 2 35.59 -13.38 44.07
N ILE A 3 34.47 -13.97 43.67
CA ILE A 3 34.34 -15.38 43.26
C ILE A 3 33.93 -15.45 41.79
N PRO A 4 34.87 -15.65 40.84
CA PRO A 4 34.53 -15.74 39.43
C PRO A 4 33.75 -17.01 39.08
N ALA A 5 32.75 -16.87 38.21
CA ALA A 5 32.00 -17.97 37.60
C ALA A 5 31.80 -17.70 36.11
N PHE A 6 31.78 -18.75 35.28
CA PHE A 6 31.28 -18.60 33.90
C PHE A 6 29.80 -18.25 33.92
N LYS A 7 29.36 -17.36 33.01
CA LYS A 7 27.93 -17.09 32.83
C LYS A 7 27.19 -18.40 32.55
N SER A 8 26.13 -18.66 33.30
CA SER A 8 25.46 -19.97 33.38
C SER A 8 24.82 -20.49 32.09
N HIS A 9 24.76 -19.69 31.03
CA HIS A 9 24.31 -20.14 29.69
C HIS A 9 25.44 -20.75 28.86
N PHE A 10 26.69 -20.69 29.33
CA PHE A 10 27.81 -21.38 28.72
C PHE A 10 27.99 -22.77 29.32
N GLN A 11 28.07 -23.76 28.44
CA GLN A 11 28.72 -25.03 28.72
C GLN A 11 30.21 -24.89 28.38
N VAL A 12 31.07 -25.21 29.34
CA VAL A 12 32.53 -25.02 29.24
C VAL A 12 33.19 -26.37 29.06
N GLU A 13 33.81 -26.61 27.91
CA GLU A 13 34.49 -27.85 27.57
C GLU A 13 35.98 -27.59 27.36
N VAL A 14 36.84 -28.32 28.07
CA VAL A 14 38.31 -28.18 27.95
C VAL A 14 38.84 -29.24 27.00
N PHE A 15 39.65 -28.80 26.03
CA PHE A 15 40.32 -29.64 25.04
C PHE A 15 41.83 -29.62 25.32
N PRO A 16 42.38 -30.69 25.95
CA PRO A 16 43.78 -30.72 26.34
C PRO A 16 44.73 -30.47 25.16
N GLY A 17 45.63 -29.50 25.30
CA GLY A 17 46.61 -29.14 24.28
C GLY A 17 46.10 -28.18 23.20
N GLU A 18 44.82 -27.80 23.24
CA GLU A 18 44.22 -26.83 22.31
C GLU A 18 43.67 -25.59 23.03
N GLY A 19 42.81 -25.77 24.03
CA GLY A 19 42.12 -24.65 24.67
C GLY A 19 40.80 -25.01 25.34
N VAL A 20 39.89 -24.04 25.38
CA VAL A 20 38.56 -24.15 26.00
C VAL A 20 37.50 -23.71 25.00
N LEU A 21 36.42 -24.47 24.90
CA LEU A 21 35.25 -24.14 24.12
C LEU A 21 34.10 -23.74 25.05
N LEU A 22 33.53 -22.57 24.80
CA LEU A 22 32.34 -22.05 25.47
C LEU A 22 31.16 -22.22 24.51
N LEU A 23 30.23 -23.10 24.84
CA LEU A 23 29.07 -23.43 24.03
C LEU A 23 27.80 -22.82 24.64
N SER A 24 26.95 -22.21 23.82
CA SER A 24 25.64 -21.72 24.22
C SER A 24 24.62 -21.95 23.10
N GLU A 25 23.34 -21.79 23.41
CA GLU A 25 22.28 -21.87 22.38
C GLU A 25 22.41 -20.76 21.32
N ALA A 26 23.03 -19.62 21.64
CA ALA A 26 23.21 -18.49 20.73
C ALA A 26 24.52 -18.56 19.91
N GLY A 27 25.42 -19.50 20.21
CA GLY A 27 26.70 -19.64 19.52
C GLY A 27 27.82 -20.21 20.39
N ALA A 28 29.04 -20.22 19.85
CA ALA A 28 30.22 -20.76 20.50
C ALA A 28 31.40 -19.78 20.48
N GLY A 29 32.22 -19.83 21.52
CA GLY A 29 33.50 -19.10 21.63
C GLY A 29 34.65 -20.07 21.90
N ALA A 30 35.76 -19.92 21.18
CA ALA A 30 36.96 -20.73 21.39
C ALA A 30 38.08 -19.88 22.02
N LEU A 31 38.69 -20.40 23.07
CA LEU A 31 39.78 -19.78 23.83
C LEU A 31 41.02 -20.66 23.72
N TYR A 32 42.00 -20.23 22.93
CA TYR A 32 43.18 -21.04 22.66
C TYR A 32 44.29 -20.79 23.67
N GLY A 33 44.91 -21.88 24.12
CA GLY A 33 46.14 -21.85 24.90
C GLY A 33 46.04 -22.39 26.32
N ARG A 34 47.17 -22.94 26.78
CA ARG A 34 47.34 -23.65 28.04
C ARG A 34 46.86 -22.89 29.28
N ALA A 35 46.96 -21.57 29.28
CA ALA A 35 46.51 -20.76 30.42
C ALA A 35 44.99 -20.84 30.61
N TYR A 36 44.20 -20.87 29.53
CA TYR A 36 42.75 -21.06 29.62
C TYR A 36 42.40 -22.49 30.02
N GLU A 37 43.10 -23.50 29.51
CA GLU A 37 42.89 -24.92 29.86
C GLU A 37 43.05 -25.17 31.37
N LEU A 38 44.02 -24.49 32.00
CA LEU A 38 44.30 -24.64 33.43
C LEU A 38 43.37 -23.79 34.31
N VAL A 39 43.01 -22.58 33.86
CA VAL A 39 42.17 -21.66 34.64
C VAL A 39 40.70 -22.04 34.57
N ALA A 40 40.16 -22.38 33.39
CA ALA A 40 38.73 -22.58 33.19
C ALA A 40 38.09 -23.65 34.12
N PRO A 41 38.70 -24.84 34.34
CA PRO A 41 38.15 -25.84 35.26
C PRO A 41 38.04 -25.36 36.72
N LEU A 42 38.81 -24.36 37.12
CA LEU A 42 38.85 -23.84 38.48
C LEU A 42 37.89 -22.66 38.69
N VAL A 43 37.34 -22.09 37.61
CA VAL A 43 36.29 -21.06 37.62
C VAL A 43 34.92 -21.73 37.78
N ASP A 44 34.73 -22.38 38.92
CA ASP A 44 33.55 -23.19 39.25
C ASP A 44 32.50 -22.41 40.08
N GLY A 45 32.71 -21.11 40.27
CA GLY A 45 31.86 -20.26 41.09
C GLY A 45 31.96 -20.52 42.59
N ARG A 46 32.98 -21.24 43.06
CA ARG A 46 33.21 -21.53 44.48
C ARG A 46 34.54 -21.01 44.99
N ARG A 47 35.55 -20.92 44.13
CA ARG A 47 36.88 -20.39 44.47
C ARG A 47 36.97 -18.90 44.19
N SER A 48 37.57 -18.16 45.11
CA SER A 48 38.03 -16.80 44.87
C SER A 48 39.18 -16.76 43.87
N ALA A 49 39.44 -15.60 43.28
CA ALA A 49 40.57 -15.44 42.36
C ALA A 49 41.92 -15.81 43.02
N GLY A 50 42.08 -15.52 44.32
CA GLY A 50 43.27 -15.92 45.09
C GLY A 50 43.39 -17.44 45.26
N GLU A 51 42.29 -18.14 45.55
CA GLU A 51 42.30 -19.61 45.67
C GLU A 51 42.58 -20.30 44.32
N ILE A 52 42.18 -19.71 43.20
CA ILE A 52 42.53 -20.21 41.86
C ILE A 52 44.04 -20.03 41.61
N VAL A 53 44.60 -18.88 42.01
CA VAL A 53 46.06 -18.63 41.94
C VAL A 53 46.82 -19.67 42.77
N ASP A 54 46.41 -19.89 44.01
CA ASP A 54 47.05 -20.84 44.91
C ASP A 54 46.96 -22.29 44.38
N ALA A 55 45.81 -22.66 43.80
CA ALA A 55 45.61 -23.98 43.20
C ALA A 55 46.48 -24.24 41.95
N LEU A 56 46.91 -23.18 41.25
CA LEU A 56 47.76 -23.25 40.06
C LEU A 56 49.23 -22.92 40.34
N ALA A 57 49.60 -22.75 41.60
CA ALA A 57 50.96 -22.46 42.01
C ALA A 57 51.94 -23.53 41.47
N GLY A 58 52.99 -23.08 40.77
CA GLY A 58 53.97 -23.96 40.12
C GLY A 58 53.59 -24.42 38.71
N GLN A 59 52.38 -24.12 38.22
CA GLN A 59 51.96 -24.36 36.83
C GLN A 59 51.81 -23.06 36.04
N LEU A 60 51.24 -22.02 36.65
CA LEU A 60 51.15 -20.67 36.13
C LEU A 60 51.59 -19.67 37.20
N ASP A 61 52.17 -18.55 36.79
CA ASP A 61 52.40 -17.43 37.70
C ASP A 61 51.09 -16.69 38.00
N ALA A 62 51.03 -16.02 39.15
CA ALA A 62 49.82 -15.33 39.61
C ALA A 62 49.36 -14.24 38.63
N ALA A 63 50.28 -13.51 37.99
CA ALA A 63 49.93 -12.44 37.07
C ALA A 63 49.22 -12.99 35.82
N THR A 64 49.66 -14.14 35.31
CA THR A 64 49.02 -14.85 34.20
C THR A 64 47.60 -15.30 34.57
N VAL A 65 47.39 -15.85 35.77
CA VAL A 65 46.05 -16.25 36.24
C VAL A 65 45.12 -15.04 36.34
N TYR A 66 45.56 -13.95 36.96
CA TYR A 66 44.76 -12.71 37.03
C TYR A 66 44.48 -12.10 35.65
N TYR A 67 45.46 -12.13 34.74
CA TYR A 67 45.29 -11.65 33.37
C TYR A 67 44.22 -12.45 32.62
N VAL A 68 44.23 -13.79 32.72
CA VAL A 68 43.21 -14.64 32.09
C VAL A 68 41.82 -14.34 32.66
N LEU A 69 41.67 -14.26 33.98
CA LEU A 69 40.37 -13.93 34.61
C LEU A 69 39.85 -12.56 34.16
N ALA A 70 40.71 -11.53 34.15
CA ALA A 70 40.34 -10.19 33.70
C ALA A 70 39.98 -10.16 32.21
N LEU A 71 40.68 -10.93 31.37
CA LEU A 71 40.39 -11.02 29.94
C LEU A 71 39.05 -11.72 29.69
N LEU A 72 38.74 -12.81 30.40
CA LEU A 72 37.46 -13.49 30.31
C LEU A 72 36.29 -12.63 30.84
N GLU A 73 36.50 -11.85 31.90
CA GLU A 73 35.54 -10.86 32.39
C GLU A 73 35.28 -9.76 31.36
N SER A 74 36.34 -9.17 30.79
CA SER A 74 36.26 -8.10 29.78
C SER A 74 35.55 -8.54 28.49
N LYS A 75 35.66 -9.82 28.14
CA LYS A 75 34.95 -10.45 27.01
C LYS A 75 33.52 -10.87 27.34
N GLY A 76 33.06 -10.66 28.58
CA GLY A 76 31.71 -10.98 29.02
C GLY A 76 31.45 -12.46 29.25
N TYR A 77 32.48 -13.29 29.44
CA TYR A 77 32.33 -14.73 29.73
C TYR A 77 32.17 -15.05 31.21
N LEU A 78 32.77 -14.21 32.07
CA LEU A 78 32.69 -14.36 33.52
C LEU A 78 31.73 -13.36 34.15
N THR A 79 31.20 -13.74 35.31
CA THR A 79 30.45 -12.89 36.23
C THR A 79 30.78 -13.27 37.68
N GLU A 80 30.32 -12.47 38.64
CA GLU A 80 30.36 -12.81 40.05
C GLU A 80 29.43 -14.01 40.33
N ALA A 81 29.91 -15.00 41.10
CA ALA A 81 29.08 -16.14 41.47
C ALA A 81 27.80 -15.70 42.22
N ALA A 82 26.67 -16.20 41.76
CA ALA A 82 25.35 -16.01 42.38
C ALA A 82 24.73 -17.36 42.76
N PRO A 83 25.31 -18.09 43.74
CA PRO A 83 24.84 -19.43 44.13
C PRO A 83 23.41 -19.45 44.68
N GLU A 84 22.89 -18.31 45.11
CA GLU A 84 21.51 -18.14 45.55
C GLU A 84 20.48 -18.13 44.41
N ILE A 85 20.92 -18.03 43.15
CA ILE A 85 20.05 -18.01 41.96
C ILE A 85 20.14 -19.36 41.25
N PRO A 86 18.99 -20.04 40.96
CA PRO A 86 19.00 -21.28 40.20
C PRO A 86 19.68 -21.12 38.83
N ALA A 87 20.54 -22.07 38.46
CA ALA A 87 21.37 -21.98 37.26
C ALA A 87 20.54 -21.76 35.97
N ALA A 88 19.38 -22.38 35.84
CA ALA A 88 18.49 -22.18 34.69
C ALA A 88 17.96 -20.73 34.59
N VAL A 89 17.65 -20.09 35.72
CA VAL A 89 17.19 -18.70 35.77
C VAL A 89 18.36 -17.75 35.46
N ALA A 90 19.54 -18.01 36.02
CA ALA A 90 20.74 -17.25 35.70
C ALA A 90 21.14 -17.39 34.22
N ALA A 91 21.01 -18.58 33.65
CA ALA A 91 21.30 -18.83 32.24
C ALA A 91 20.40 -18.00 31.32
N PHE A 92 19.10 -17.93 31.60
CA PHE A 92 18.16 -17.10 30.84
C PHE A 92 18.60 -15.63 30.80
N TRP A 93 18.87 -15.01 31.96
CA TRP A 93 19.26 -13.61 32.03
C TRP A 93 20.64 -13.34 31.42
N HIS A 94 21.61 -14.21 31.69
CA HIS A 94 22.92 -14.10 31.07
C HIS A 94 22.88 -14.21 29.54
N GLY A 95 22.01 -15.07 29.00
CA GLY A 95 21.82 -15.20 27.55
C GLY A 95 21.22 -13.94 26.90
N MET A 96 20.54 -13.10 27.68
CA MET A 96 20.10 -11.77 27.26
C MET A 96 21.10 -10.66 27.60
N ASP A 97 22.31 -11.03 28.07
CA ASP A 97 23.35 -10.12 28.58
C ASP A 97 22.87 -9.22 29.74
N ILE A 98 22.02 -9.75 30.61
CA ILE A 98 21.51 -9.08 31.80
C ILE A 98 22.03 -9.80 33.04
N GLU A 99 22.55 -9.03 34.00
CA GLU A 99 23.00 -9.56 35.28
C GLU A 99 21.82 -10.11 36.11
N PRO A 100 21.80 -11.40 36.48
CA PRO A 100 20.63 -12.05 37.10
C PRO A 100 20.18 -11.40 38.40
N ARG A 101 21.12 -10.96 39.25
CA ARG A 101 20.79 -10.24 40.50
C ARG A 101 20.02 -8.95 40.22
N THR A 102 20.46 -8.20 39.22
CA THR A 102 19.81 -6.97 38.78
C THR A 102 18.43 -7.24 38.22
N ALA A 103 18.28 -8.25 37.36
CA ALA A 103 16.98 -8.63 36.80
C ALA A 103 15.98 -9.03 37.90
N LEU A 104 16.38 -9.93 38.80
CA LEU A 104 15.50 -10.42 39.87
C LEU A 104 15.15 -9.32 40.89
N ALA A 105 16.07 -8.40 41.19
CA ALA A 105 15.76 -7.23 42.01
C ALA A 105 14.68 -6.37 41.35
N VAL A 106 14.83 -6.08 40.05
CA VAL A 106 13.84 -5.31 39.28
C VAL A 106 12.48 -6.00 39.23
N LEU A 107 12.43 -7.33 39.06
CA LEU A 107 11.17 -8.08 39.03
C LEU A 107 10.46 -8.11 40.39
N ARG A 108 11.22 -8.17 41.50
CA ARG A 108 10.67 -8.11 42.86
C ARG A 108 10.08 -6.74 43.22
N ASP A 109 10.68 -5.68 42.71
CA ASP A 109 10.29 -4.31 43.05
C ASP A 109 9.17 -3.76 42.16
N ARG A 110 8.97 -4.33 40.97
CA ARG A 110 7.98 -3.86 40.00
C ARG A 110 6.70 -4.69 40.03
N THR A 111 5.57 -4.00 39.96
CA THR A 111 4.24 -4.60 39.91
C THR A 111 3.62 -4.49 38.52
N VAL A 112 2.90 -5.53 38.10
CA VAL A 112 2.11 -5.60 36.87
C VAL A 112 0.64 -5.73 37.25
N ALA A 113 -0.25 -4.94 36.63
CA ALA A 113 -1.68 -5.14 36.77
C ALA A 113 -2.17 -5.99 35.60
N VAL A 114 -2.97 -7.02 35.87
CA VAL A 114 -3.63 -7.81 34.82
C VAL A 114 -5.07 -7.33 34.70
N LEU A 115 -5.45 -6.92 33.50
CA LEU A 115 -6.81 -6.50 33.15
C LEU A 115 -7.35 -7.47 32.11
N ALA A 116 -8.66 -7.66 32.08
CA ALA A 116 -9.33 -8.49 31.09
C ALA A 116 -10.44 -7.70 30.38
N ALA A 117 -10.52 -7.85 29.06
CA ALA A 117 -11.60 -7.41 28.20
C ALA A 117 -12.25 -8.64 27.53
N GLY A 118 -13.54 -8.54 27.17
CA GLY A 118 -14.26 -9.65 26.53
C GLY A 118 -14.59 -10.84 27.46
N GLY A 119 -14.51 -10.65 28.79
CA GLY A 119 -14.93 -11.67 29.76
C GLY A 119 -13.93 -12.82 29.97
N LEU A 120 -12.66 -12.65 29.59
CA LEU A 120 -11.61 -13.64 29.87
C LEU A 120 -11.29 -13.73 31.37
N ASP A 121 -10.96 -14.93 31.84
CA ASP A 121 -10.45 -15.18 33.19
C ASP A 121 -8.93 -14.90 33.26
N PRO A 122 -8.47 -13.91 34.07
CA PRO A 122 -7.06 -13.60 34.21
C PRO A 122 -6.28 -14.54 35.15
N ALA A 123 -6.94 -15.47 35.86
CA ALA A 123 -6.30 -16.28 36.91
C ALA A 123 -5.06 -17.06 36.43
N GLY A 124 -5.14 -17.65 35.24
CA GLY A 124 -4.01 -18.36 34.63
C GLY A 124 -2.81 -17.44 34.37
N MET A 125 -3.07 -16.20 33.97
CA MET A 125 -2.02 -15.21 33.74
C MET A 125 -1.39 -14.72 35.04
N HIS A 126 -2.18 -14.49 36.09
CA HIS A 126 -1.64 -14.18 37.42
C HIS A 126 -0.68 -15.28 37.88
N SER A 127 -1.10 -16.54 37.76
CA SER A 127 -0.29 -17.70 38.15
C SER A 127 1.02 -17.78 37.35
N ALA A 128 0.96 -17.52 36.03
CA ALA A 128 2.13 -17.53 35.17
C ALA A 128 3.12 -16.40 35.51
N LEU A 129 2.63 -15.19 35.79
CA LEU A 129 3.48 -14.06 36.18
C LEU A 129 4.16 -14.30 37.53
N GLU A 130 3.43 -14.84 38.51
CA GLU A 130 3.98 -15.20 39.82
C GLU A 130 5.03 -16.30 39.73
N ALA A 131 4.78 -17.33 38.92
CA ALA A 131 5.77 -18.38 38.63
C ALA A 131 7.04 -17.84 37.95
N ALA A 132 6.90 -16.77 37.15
CA ALA A 132 8.02 -16.05 36.54
C ALA A 132 8.72 -15.05 37.50
N GLY A 133 8.26 -14.93 38.74
CA GLY A 133 8.84 -14.04 39.76
C GLY A 133 8.37 -12.58 39.69
N LEU A 134 7.32 -12.28 38.92
CA LEU A 134 6.69 -10.95 38.85
C LEU A 134 5.61 -10.80 39.90
N ARG A 135 5.49 -9.60 40.48
CA ARG A 135 4.39 -9.27 41.39
C ARG A 135 3.20 -8.73 40.63
N THR A 136 2.02 -9.26 40.92
CA THR A 136 0.77 -8.67 40.43
C THR A 136 0.19 -7.69 41.46
N GLY A 137 -0.47 -6.63 41.00
CA GLY A 137 -0.97 -5.58 41.88
C GLY A 137 -2.10 -4.75 41.29
N LEU A 138 -2.59 -3.78 42.08
CA LEU A 138 -3.67 -2.88 41.67
C LEU A 138 -3.23 -1.98 40.51
N ARG A 139 -4.19 -1.70 39.62
CA ARG A 139 -4.02 -0.92 38.39
C ARG A 139 -3.30 0.41 38.61
N GLU A 140 -3.66 1.13 39.67
CA GLU A 140 -3.17 2.47 40.00
C GLU A 140 -1.69 2.46 40.38
N SER A 141 -1.24 1.37 41.02
CA SER A 141 0.11 1.20 41.54
C SER A 141 1.06 0.48 40.57
N ALA A 142 0.52 -0.23 39.58
CA ALA A 142 1.28 -1.06 38.68
C ALA A 142 2.08 -0.26 37.65
N ARG A 143 3.33 -0.64 37.41
CA ARG A 143 4.22 0.02 36.44
C ARG A 143 3.89 -0.31 34.98
N LEU A 144 3.25 -1.47 34.76
CA LEU A 144 2.78 -1.95 33.47
C LEU A 144 1.38 -2.55 33.63
N TRP A 145 0.49 -2.30 32.68
CA TRP A 145 -0.76 -3.07 32.58
C TRP A 145 -0.62 -4.17 31.52
N LEU A 146 -0.99 -5.39 31.86
CA LEU A 146 -1.14 -6.49 30.92
C LEU A 146 -2.64 -6.67 30.67
N VAL A 147 -3.08 -6.46 29.44
CA VAL A 147 -4.50 -6.46 29.09
C VAL A 147 -4.78 -7.67 28.23
N LEU A 148 -5.53 -8.62 28.79
CA LEU A 148 -5.99 -9.81 28.10
C LEU A 148 -7.28 -9.48 27.36
N THR A 149 -7.39 -9.91 26.11
CA THR A 149 -8.61 -9.81 25.33
C THR A 149 -8.79 -11.04 24.46
N ASP A 150 -10.00 -11.30 24.02
CA ASP A 150 -10.29 -12.32 23.00
C ASP A 150 -10.28 -11.74 21.58
N ASP A 151 -10.45 -10.42 21.45
CA ASP A 151 -10.39 -9.65 20.20
C ASP A 151 -9.81 -8.24 20.42
N TYR A 152 -9.02 -7.73 19.48
CA TYR A 152 -8.37 -6.42 19.58
C TYR A 152 -9.30 -5.23 19.29
N GLN A 153 -10.54 -5.49 18.84
CA GLN A 153 -11.55 -4.48 18.51
C GLN A 153 -12.61 -4.29 19.59
N ARG A 154 -12.45 -4.92 20.76
CA ARG A 154 -13.33 -4.75 21.94
C ARG A 154 -13.46 -3.28 22.33
N GLU A 155 -14.69 -2.80 22.53
CA GLU A 155 -14.96 -1.41 22.88
C GLU A 155 -14.37 -1.04 24.25
N GLU A 156 -14.28 -2.01 25.17
CA GLU A 156 -13.70 -1.86 26.49
C GLU A 156 -12.23 -1.41 26.44
N LEU A 157 -11.52 -1.77 25.36
CA LEU A 157 -10.12 -1.36 25.15
C LEU A 157 -9.98 0.14 24.90
N ALA A 158 -11.03 0.82 24.41
CA ALA A 158 -11.03 2.27 24.24
C ALA A 158 -10.88 2.99 25.59
N ALA A 159 -11.60 2.51 26.61
CA ALA A 159 -11.53 3.06 27.97
C ALA A 159 -10.16 2.79 28.62
N VAL A 160 -9.59 1.59 28.40
CA VAL A 160 -8.24 1.26 28.86
C VAL A 160 -7.21 2.19 28.21
N ASN A 161 -7.30 2.39 26.91
CA ASN A 161 -6.43 3.29 26.15
C ASN A 161 -6.51 4.73 26.64
N GLN A 162 -7.70 5.27 26.84
CA GLN A 162 -7.89 6.64 27.32
C GLN A 162 -7.27 6.85 28.71
N ALA A 163 -7.50 5.93 29.63
CA ALA A 163 -6.91 5.98 30.96
C ALA A 163 -5.37 5.81 30.94
N ALA A 164 -4.85 4.95 30.06
CA ALA A 164 -3.41 4.78 29.89
C ALA A 164 -2.74 6.07 29.36
N LEU A 165 -3.37 6.72 28.37
CA LEU A 165 -2.89 7.99 27.84
C LEU A 165 -2.89 9.10 28.90
N GLN A 166 -3.97 9.23 29.67
CA GLN A 166 -4.07 10.23 30.74
C GLN A 166 -3.05 10.00 31.87
N GLY A 167 -2.79 8.74 32.21
CA GLY A 167 -1.88 8.35 33.29
C GLY A 167 -0.43 8.12 32.84
N ALA A 168 -0.08 8.42 31.57
CA ALA A 168 1.20 8.09 30.94
C ALA A 168 1.65 6.65 31.23
N ARG A 169 0.70 5.70 31.20
CA ARG A 169 0.90 4.33 31.67
C ARG A 169 1.20 3.38 30.51
N PRO A 170 2.35 2.69 30.51
CA PRO A 170 2.60 1.62 29.55
C PRO A 170 1.65 0.44 29.75
N TRP A 171 1.22 -0.16 28.66
CA TRP A 171 0.39 -1.37 28.71
C TRP A 171 0.59 -2.29 27.51
N LEU A 172 0.57 -3.60 27.77
CA LEU A 172 0.76 -4.65 26.78
C LEU A 172 -0.57 -5.35 26.51
N LEU A 173 -0.99 -5.37 25.25
CA LEU A 173 -2.20 -6.08 24.83
C LEU A 173 -1.87 -7.51 24.42
N VAL A 174 -2.70 -8.46 24.85
CA VAL A 174 -2.53 -9.89 24.57
C VAL A 174 -3.86 -10.52 24.19
N ARG A 175 -3.90 -11.16 23.02
CA ARG A 175 -5.02 -12.01 22.64
C ARG A 175 -4.75 -13.44 23.09
N ALA A 176 -5.28 -13.82 24.25
CA ALA A 176 -4.99 -15.11 24.88
C ALA A 176 -6.00 -16.23 24.50
N GLY A 177 -6.95 -15.94 23.61
CA GLY A 177 -7.98 -16.90 23.17
C GLY A 177 -7.95 -17.18 21.66
N GLY A 178 -8.53 -18.31 21.26
CA GLY A 178 -8.61 -18.74 19.85
C GLY A 178 -7.37 -19.49 19.36
N PRO A 179 -7.32 -19.87 18.06
CA PRO A 179 -6.25 -20.70 17.50
C PRO A 179 -4.92 -19.96 17.27
N GLN A 180 -4.91 -18.63 17.45
CA GLN A 180 -3.72 -17.79 17.25
C GLN A 180 -3.53 -16.85 18.44
N LEU A 181 -2.38 -16.97 19.10
CA LEU A 181 -1.93 -16.02 20.12
C LEU A 181 -1.46 -14.73 19.45
N TRP A 182 -1.97 -13.58 19.90
CA TRP A 182 -1.39 -12.28 19.55
C TRP A 182 -0.74 -11.68 20.79
N LEU A 183 0.53 -11.32 20.68
CA LEU A 183 1.30 -10.70 21.76
C LEU A 183 1.76 -9.33 21.30
N GLY A 184 1.31 -8.29 22.00
CA GLY A 184 1.61 -6.90 21.66
C GLY A 184 0.55 -6.23 20.80
N PRO A 185 0.69 -4.93 20.55
CA PRO A 185 1.87 -4.14 20.88
C PRO A 185 1.98 -3.79 22.37
N LEU A 186 3.20 -3.46 22.80
CA LEU A 186 3.43 -2.71 24.03
C LEU A 186 3.17 -1.23 23.71
N PHE A 187 2.09 -0.70 24.24
CA PHE A 187 1.72 0.71 24.12
C PHE A 187 2.46 1.53 25.18
N ILE A 188 3.23 2.53 24.73
CA ILE A 188 3.93 3.48 25.59
C ILE A 188 3.41 4.89 25.24
N PRO A 189 2.53 5.47 26.07
CA PRO A 189 1.98 6.81 25.81
C PRO A 189 3.07 7.87 25.59
N GLY A 190 2.98 8.60 24.48
CA GLY A 190 3.97 9.61 24.09
C GLY A 190 5.14 9.07 23.26
N GLU A 191 5.30 7.75 23.15
CA GLU A 191 6.37 7.12 22.37
C GLU A 191 5.85 6.24 21.22
N THR A 192 4.85 5.38 21.47
CA THR A 192 4.25 4.51 20.45
C THR A 192 2.89 5.02 19.98
N GLY A 193 2.38 4.47 18.85
CA GLY A 193 0.96 4.63 18.50
C GLY A 193 0.05 4.08 19.60
N CYS A 194 -1.14 4.65 19.78
CA CYS A 194 -2.11 4.21 20.81
C CYS A 194 -3.04 3.10 20.28
N TRP A 195 -3.91 2.53 21.12
CA TRP A 195 -4.85 1.50 20.65
C TRP A 195 -5.80 2.00 19.56
N GLN A 196 -6.18 3.29 19.57
CA GLN A 196 -7.01 3.84 18.49
C GLN A 196 -6.28 3.80 17.13
N CYS A 197 -4.95 3.99 17.12
CA CYS A 197 -4.12 3.84 15.91
C CYS A 197 -4.13 2.40 15.39
N LEU A 198 -4.06 1.42 16.29
CA LEU A 198 -4.15 0.00 15.95
C LEU A 198 -5.56 -0.39 15.47
N SER A 199 -6.58 -0.01 16.24
CA SER A 199 -7.99 -0.31 15.98
C SER A 199 -8.47 0.25 14.65
N SER A 200 -8.05 1.47 14.29
CA SER A 200 -8.40 2.06 12.98
C SER A 200 -7.82 1.25 11.81
N ARG A 201 -6.61 0.71 11.94
CA ARG A 201 -5.98 -0.15 10.91
C ARG A 201 -6.64 -1.53 10.83
N LEU A 202 -6.96 -2.12 11.98
CA LEU A 202 -7.64 -3.42 12.01
C LEU A 202 -9.04 -3.35 11.38
N LYS A 203 -9.81 -2.29 11.67
CA LYS A 203 -11.14 -2.05 11.08
C LYS A 203 -11.11 -1.84 9.57
N ARG A 204 -9.97 -1.37 9.03
CA ARG A 204 -9.82 -1.00 7.60
C ARG A 204 -9.28 -2.15 6.72
N SER A 205 -8.82 -3.28 7.27
CA SER A 205 -8.09 -4.27 6.45
C SER A 205 -8.95 -5.40 5.84
N LEU A 206 -8.54 -5.79 4.62
CA LEU A 206 -8.80 -7.02 3.84
C LEU A 206 -9.75 -6.99 2.63
N ARG A 207 -10.28 -5.86 2.15
CA ARG A 207 -11.20 -5.88 0.98
C ARG A 207 -10.94 -4.88 -0.15
N SER A 208 -9.69 -4.54 -0.44
CA SER A 208 -9.32 -3.86 -1.70
C SER A 208 -8.28 -4.67 -2.46
N SER A 209 -8.64 -5.15 -3.65
CA SER A 209 -7.71 -5.80 -4.57
C SER A 209 -6.91 -4.72 -5.31
N SER A 210 -5.67 -4.46 -4.89
CA SER A 210 -4.68 -3.70 -5.67
C SER A 210 -3.81 -4.65 -6.48
N ALA A 211 -3.27 -4.20 -7.61
CA ALA A 211 -2.46 -5.01 -8.50
C ALA A 211 -1.20 -4.27 -8.96
N GLY A 212 -0.15 -5.02 -9.29
CA GLY A 212 1.11 -4.45 -9.77
C GLY A 212 1.39 -4.78 -11.22
N LYS A 213 1.94 -3.83 -11.97
CA LYS A 213 2.41 -4.04 -13.35
C LYS A 213 3.80 -3.44 -13.55
N GLY A 214 4.59 -4.04 -14.44
CA GLY A 214 5.93 -3.57 -14.77
C GLY A 214 6.63 -4.48 -15.75
N VAL A 215 7.71 -3.95 -16.35
CA VAL A 215 8.60 -4.70 -17.26
C VAL A 215 9.62 -5.55 -16.49
N SER A 216 9.69 -5.39 -15.17
CA SER A 216 10.51 -6.19 -14.25
C SER A 216 9.72 -6.58 -12.99
N GLU A 217 10.19 -7.62 -12.30
CA GLU A 217 9.58 -8.09 -11.04
C GLU A 217 9.55 -6.99 -9.97
N ILE A 218 10.66 -6.25 -9.80
CA ILE A 218 10.74 -5.20 -8.79
C ILE A 218 9.78 -4.04 -9.09
N GLN A 219 9.64 -3.66 -10.36
CA GLN A 219 8.68 -2.63 -10.76
C GLN A 219 7.24 -3.08 -10.54
N ALA A 220 6.90 -4.34 -10.87
CA ALA A 220 5.58 -4.88 -10.61
C ALA A 220 5.26 -4.92 -9.11
N ARG A 221 6.20 -5.34 -8.25
CA ARG A 221 6.02 -5.32 -6.79
C ARG A 221 5.87 -3.91 -6.24
N ALA A 222 6.70 -2.97 -6.70
CA ALA A 222 6.61 -1.57 -6.31
C ALA A 222 5.26 -0.97 -6.73
N SER A 223 4.81 -1.23 -7.96
CA SER A 223 3.50 -0.81 -8.47
C SER A 223 2.36 -1.35 -7.61
N ALA A 224 2.37 -2.63 -7.21
CA ALA A 224 1.33 -3.20 -6.35
C ALA A 224 1.27 -2.53 -4.97
N LEU A 225 2.43 -2.31 -4.35
CA LEU A 225 2.53 -1.67 -3.04
C LEU A 225 2.08 -0.20 -3.10
N CYS A 226 2.53 0.52 -4.13
CA CYS A 226 2.21 1.92 -4.35
C CYS A 226 0.71 2.11 -4.61
N GLU A 227 0.08 1.27 -5.45
CA GLU A 227 -1.37 1.31 -5.64
C GLU A 227 -2.11 1.00 -4.32
N ALA A 228 -1.66 0.02 -3.52
CA ALA A 228 -2.29 -0.26 -2.23
C ALA A 228 -2.23 0.94 -1.28
N ILE A 229 -1.11 1.65 -1.24
CA ILE A 229 -0.93 2.89 -0.47
C ILE A 229 -1.79 4.02 -1.02
N GLU A 230 -1.88 4.17 -2.34
CA GLU A 230 -2.73 5.15 -3.01
C GLU A 230 -4.21 4.94 -2.64
N ARG A 231 -4.71 3.70 -2.75
CA ARG A 231 -6.10 3.37 -2.39
C ARG A 231 -6.38 3.65 -0.92
N TYR A 232 -5.49 3.23 -0.03
CA TYR A 232 -5.58 3.50 1.41
C TYR A 232 -5.66 5.01 1.70
N SER A 233 -4.82 5.80 1.03
CA SER A 233 -4.72 7.24 1.24
C SER A 233 -5.93 8.00 0.70
N GLY A 234 -6.58 7.48 -0.35
CA GLY A 234 -7.80 8.04 -0.93
C GLY A 234 -9.09 7.80 -0.13
N GLU A 235 -9.08 7.01 0.95
CA GLU A 235 -10.27 6.83 1.82
C GLU A 235 -10.47 8.01 2.78
N LEU A 236 -11.72 8.36 3.10
CA LEU A 236 -12.02 9.37 4.12
C LEU A 236 -11.72 8.84 5.54
N SER A 237 -10.92 9.56 6.33
CA SER A 237 -10.43 9.07 7.63
C SER A 237 -10.68 10.01 8.82
N GLY A 238 -11.20 11.22 8.60
CA GLY A 238 -11.64 12.15 9.64
C GLY A 238 -10.69 13.31 9.93
N GLY A 239 -9.55 13.40 9.24
CA GLY A 239 -8.57 14.50 9.35
C GLY A 239 -8.54 15.44 8.14
N GLU A 240 -9.33 15.14 7.11
CA GLU A 240 -9.37 15.90 5.87
C GLU A 240 -10.02 17.28 6.09
N VAL A 241 -9.41 18.32 5.51
CA VAL A 241 -9.94 19.69 5.53
C VAL A 241 -11.22 19.74 4.72
N ARG A 242 -12.30 20.22 5.35
CA ARG A 242 -13.63 20.30 4.76
C ARG A 242 -14.33 21.60 5.13
N VAL A 243 -15.15 22.10 4.21
CA VAL A 243 -16.08 23.20 4.42
C VAL A 243 -17.49 22.70 4.12
N THR A 244 -18.44 22.91 5.02
CA THR A 244 -19.81 22.42 4.86
C THR A 244 -20.74 23.59 4.51
N CYS A 245 -21.27 23.62 3.29
CA CYS A 245 -22.21 24.65 2.82
C CYS A 245 -22.94 24.18 1.55
N ALA A 246 -23.96 24.94 1.11
CA ALA A 246 -24.62 24.68 -0.16
C ALA A 246 -23.84 25.30 -1.33
N LEU A 247 -23.98 24.74 -2.54
CA LEU A 247 -23.26 25.27 -3.71
C LEU A 247 -23.62 26.74 -4.00
N LYS A 248 -24.89 27.12 -3.80
CA LYS A 248 -25.36 28.50 -4.00
C LYS A 248 -24.71 29.55 -3.08
N ASP A 249 -24.07 29.11 -1.99
CA ASP A 249 -23.44 29.99 -1.02
C ASP A 249 -21.97 30.29 -1.38
N TRP A 250 -21.39 29.59 -2.37
CA TRP A 250 -20.04 29.87 -2.86
C TRP A 250 -20.01 31.09 -3.78
N PRO A 251 -18.96 31.93 -3.70
CA PRO A 251 -18.69 32.92 -4.72
C PRO A 251 -18.49 32.27 -6.11
N PRO A 252 -18.90 32.93 -7.20
CA PRO A 252 -18.73 32.39 -8.56
C PRO A 252 -17.27 31.99 -8.84
N GLY A 253 -17.08 30.77 -9.34
CA GLY A 253 -15.76 30.26 -9.73
C GLY A 253 -14.87 29.77 -8.58
N GLU A 254 -15.38 29.70 -7.34
CA GLU A 254 -14.65 29.10 -6.21
C GLU A 254 -14.93 27.61 -6.05
N ALA A 255 -16.16 27.16 -6.31
CA ALA A 255 -16.57 25.77 -6.21
C ALA A 255 -17.04 25.21 -7.55
N TYR A 256 -16.71 23.95 -7.82
CA TYR A 256 -17.14 23.22 -9.00
C TYR A 256 -18.46 22.50 -8.76
N HIS A 257 -19.40 22.64 -9.69
CA HIS A 257 -20.55 21.75 -9.69
C HIS A 257 -20.06 20.31 -9.99
N PRO A 258 -20.48 19.28 -9.24
CA PRO A 258 -19.92 17.94 -9.38
C PRO A 258 -20.05 17.37 -10.79
N ASN A 259 -21.12 17.72 -11.53
CA ASN A 259 -21.30 17.24 -12.90
C ASN A 259 -20.41 17.95 -13.94
N ASP A 260 -19.73 19.06 -13.61
CA ASP A 260 -18.71 19.67 -14.48
C ASP A 260 -17.44 18.81 -14.54
N ILE A 261 -17.30 17.90 -13.57
CA ILE A 261 -16.22 16.92 -13.48
C ILE A 261 -16.71 15.53 -13.87
N MET A 262 -17.90 15.12 -13.42
CA MET A 262 -18.42 13.79 -13.71
C MET A 262 -18.97 13.63 -15.12
N LEU A 263 -19.52 14.68 -15.72
CA LEU A 263 -19.94 14.73 -17.12
C LEU A 263 -21.02 13.70 -17.50
N TYR A 264 -22.05 13.52 -16.66
CA TYR A 264 -23.27 12.79 -17.04
C TYR A 264 -24.20 13.67 -17.89
N SER A 265 -24.81 13.07 -18.91
CA SER A 265 -25.76 13.78 -19.77
C SER A 265 -27.12 13.97 -19.09
N ALA A 266 -27.90 14.96 -19.56
CA ALA A 266 -29.29 15.12 -19.14
C ALA A 266 -30.13 13.86 -19.44
N GLY A 267 -29.85 13.18 -20.57
CA GLY A 267 -30.51 11.92 -20.94
C GLY A 267 -30.15 10.77 -19.99
N GLN A 268 -28.95 10.75 -19.43
CA GLN A 268 -28.55 9.78 -18.41
C GLN A 268 -29.25 10.05 -17.08
N TYR A 269 -29.33 11.32 -16.64
CA TYR A 269 -30.09 11.68 -15.42
C TYR A 269 -31.58 11.36 -15.55
N ALA A 270 -32.21 11.69 -16.68
CA ALA A 270 -33.62 11.37 -16.92
C ALA A 270 -33.90 9.85 -16.92
N ARG A 271 -32.91 9.03 -17.30
CA ARG A 271 -33.00 7.55 -17.35
C ARG A 271 -32.22 6.89 -16.21
N ARG A 272 -31.93 7.61 -15.14
CA ARG A 272 -31.06 7.17 -14.05
C ARG A 272 -31.46 5.81 -13.48
N GLU A 273 -32.75 5.61 -13.20
CA GLU A 273 -33.22 4.33 -12.66
C GLU A 273 -32.92 3.16 -13.60
N ALA A 274 -33.09 3.35 -14.91
CA ALA A 274 -32.81 2.33 -15.90
C ALA A 274 -31.31 2.01 -16.01
N TRP A 275 -30.45 3.04 -15.91
CA TRP A 275 -29.00 2.85 -15.82
C TRP A 275 -28.61 2.06 -14.57
N ASN A 276 -29.11 2.48 -13.41
CA ASN A 276 -28.74 1.87 -12.13
C ASN A 276 -29.31 0.44 -11.96
N LYS A 277 -30.46 0.13 -12.59
CA LYS A 277 -31.03 -1.24 -12.64
C LYS A 277 -30.14 -2.26 -13.36
N ARG A 278 -29.17 -1.83 -14.18
CA ARG A 278 -28.20 -2.73 -14.82
C ARG A 278 -27.27 -3.42 -13.81
N GLY A 279 -27.12 -2.84 -12.62
CA GLY A 279 -26.27 -3.40 -11.57
C GLY A 279 -24.77 -3.29 -11.83
N SER A 280 -24.34 -2.39 -12.72
CA SER A 280 -22.91 -2.10 -12.93
C SER A 280 -22.29 -1.53 -11.65
N ARG A 281 -21.08 -1.98 -11.32
CA ARG A 281 -20.28 -1.44 -10.21
C ARG A 281 -19.78 -0.02 -10.51
N PHE A 282 -19.46 0.24 -11.78
CA PHE A 282 -18.76 1.45 -12.22
C PHE A 282 -19.69 2.44 -12.93
N ASN A 283 -20.62 1.96 -13.75
CA ASN A 283 -21.46 2.76 -14.61
C ASN A 283 -22.80 3.14 -13.94
N ARG A 284 -22.70 3.70 -12.72
CA ARG A 284 -23.85 4.21 -11.96
C ARG A 284 -24.07 5.70 -12.24
N VAL A 285 -25.31 6.14 -12.27
CA VAL A 285 -25.69 7.55 -12.42
C VAL A 285 -26.09 8.10 -11.03
N PRO A 286 -25.44 9.17 -10.52
CA PRO A 286 -25.75 9.75 -9.23
C PRO A 286 -27.07 10.50 -9.21
N GLU A 287 -27.54 10.90 -8.03
CA GLU A 287 -28.65 11.85 -7.94
C GLU A 287 -28.26 13.17 -8.63
N PRO A 288 -29.20 13.86 -9.32
CA PRO A 288 -28.97 15.21 -9.79
C PRO A 288 -28.60 16.13 -8.62
N PHE A 289 -27.50 16.86 -8.76
CA PHE A 289 -27.07 17.83 -7.76
C PHE A 289 -27.69 19.18 -8.07
N THR A 290 -28.49 19.73 -7.16
CA THR A 290 -28.99 21.12 -7.27
C THR A 290 -28.11 22.04 -6.42
N PRO A 291 -28.24 23.38 -6.53
CA PRO A 291 -27.42 24.29 -5.72
C PRO A 291 -27.77 24.35 -4.22
N ASP A 292 -28.87 23.72 -3.79
CA ASP A 292 -29.43 23.82 -2.43
C ASP A 292 -28.87 22.85 -1.37
N PRO A 293 -28.51 21.58 -1.68
CA PRO A 293 -28.02 20.65 -0.68
C PRO A 293 -26.74 21.16 -0.01
N VAL A 294 -26.74 21.10 1.31
CA VAL A 294 -25.56 21.39 2.13
C VAL A 294 -24.70 20.13 2.17
N VAL A 295 -23.50 20.19 1.60
CA VAL A 295 -22.55 19.07 1.52
C VAL A 295 -21.17 19.49 1.99
N ASP A 296 -20.29 18.52 2.19
CA ASP A 296 -18.87 18.76 2.50
C ASP A 296 -18.09 19.02 1.20
N TRP A 297 -17.24 20.05 1.24
CA TRP A 297 -16.37 20.50 0.17
C TRP A 297 -14.91 20.41 0.60
N THR A 298 -14.07 19.83 -0.25
CA THR A 298 -12.62 19.72 -0.03
C THR A 298 -11.91 20.80 -0.85
N PRO A 299 -10.94 21.53 -0.27
CA PRO A 299 -10.09 22.45 -1.02
C PRO A 299 -9.05 21.68 -1.84
N LEU A 300 -8.93 22.03 -3.12
CA LEU A 300 -7.90 21.57 -4.04
C LEU A 300 -7.07 22.77 -4.49
N TRP A 301 -5.77 22.59 -4.66
CA TRP A 301 -4.91 23.64 -5.20
C TRP A 301 -5.05 23.68 -6.72
N SER A 302 -5.50 24.81 -7.27
CA SER A 302 -5.44 25.03 -8.71
C SER A 302 -4.02 25.37 -9.11
N LEU A 303 -3.42 24.53 -9.93
CA LEU A 303 -2.15 24.85 -10.58
C LEU A 303 -2.33 25.97 -11.61
N THR A 304 -3.52 26.13 -12.20
CA THR A 304 -3.80 27.14 -13.23
C THR A 304 -4.00 28.54 -12.63
N GLU A 305 -4.85 28.65 -11.61
CA GLU A 305 -5.21 29.93 -10.99
C GLU A 305 -4.42 30.23 -9.70
N GLU A 306 -3.56 29.30 -9.26
CA GLU A 306 -2.68 29.45 -8.09
C GLU A 306 -3.44 29.83 -6.81
N ARG A 307 -4.60 29.21 -6.62
CA ARG A 307 -5.47 29.38 -5.45
C ARG A 307 -6.28 28.12 -5.17
N HIS A 308 -6.89 28.05 -4.00
CA HIS A 308 -7.80 26.95 -3.68
C HIS A 308 -9.11 27.06 -4.47
N LYS A 309 -9.56 25.91 -4.99
CA LYS A 309 -10.92 25.66 -5.51
C LYS A 309 -11.56 24.57 -4.69
N TYR A 310 -12.88 24.49 -4.71
CA TYR A 310 -13.63 23.55 -3.89
C TYR A 310 -14.36 22.52 -4.75
N VAL A 311 -14.20 21.26 -4.39
CA VAL A 311 -14.86 20.12 -5.03
C VAL A 311 -15.60 19.34 -3.94
N PRO A 312 -16.78 18.76 -4.20
CA PRO A 312 -17.48 17.97 -3.19
C PRO A 312 -16.58 16.86 -2.66
N THR A 313 -16.48 16.71 -1.34
CA THR A 313 -15.65 15.71 -0.66
C THR A 313 -15.98 14.29 -1.15
N GLN A 314 -17.26 14.03 -1.41
CA GLN A 314 -17.76 12.77 -1.97
C GLN A 314 -17.14 12.41 -3.35
N LEU A 315 -16.64 13.38 -4.11
CA LEU A 315 -16.01 13.16 -5.42
C LEU A 315 -14.52 12.80 -5.30
N VAL A 316 -13.86 13.20 -4.22
CA VAL A 316 -12.40 13.13 -4.09
C VAL A 316 -11.90 12.08 -3.09
N TYR A 317 -12.76 11.55 -2.23
CA TYR A 317 -12.43 10.44 -1.33
C TYR A 317 -13.36 9.23 -1.53
N TYR A 318 -12.81 8.02 -1.42
CA TYR A 318 -13.57 6.78 -1.55
C TYR A 318 -14.62 6.64 -0.44
N GLY A 319 -15.85 6.31 -0.84
CA GLY A 319 -16.94 6.02 0.10
C GLY A 319 -17.35 7.21 0.98
N ALA A 320 -16.91 8.42 0.67
CA ALA A 320 -17.27 9.59 1.46
C ALA A 320 -18.80 9.88 1.37
N PRO A 321 -19.46 10.18 2.49
CA PRO A 321 -20.86 10.62 2.48
C PRO A 321 -20.96 12.03 1.86
N ALA A 322 -22.18 12.47 1.57
CA ALA A 322 -22.40 13.86 1.16
C ALA A 322 -22.01 14.83 2.27
N ARG A 323 -22.31 14.45 3.53
CA ARG A 323 -21.82 15.06 4.78
C ARG A 323 -22.11 14.11 5.93
N ALA A 324 -21.66 14.43 7.14
CA ALA A 324 -21.98 13.64 8.33
C ALA A 324 -23.51 13.44 8.49
N GLY A 325 -23.95 12.17 8.48
CA GLY A 325 -25.36 11.78 8.60
C GLY A 325 -26.17 11.83 7.30
N ASP A 326 -25.53 12.07 6.14
CA ASP A 326 -26.18 12.10 4.83
C ASP A 326 -25.38 11.31 3.79
N ASP A 327 -25.86 10.11 3.49
CA ASP A 327 -25.23 9.18 2.53
C ASP A 327 -25.78 9.34 1.10
N THR A 328 -26.46 10.45 0.80
CA THR A 328 -27.01 10.67 -0.54
C THR A 328 -25.90 10.66 -1.59
N PHE A 329 -26.10 9.87 -2.65
CA PHE A 329 -25.10 9.62 -3.68
C PHE A 329 -25.18 10.69 -4.79
N TYR A 330 -24.58 11.85 -4.54
CA TYR A 330 -24.50 12.97 -5.50
C TYR A 330 -23.27 12.90 -6.41
N ALA A 331 -22.18 12.31 -5.93
CA ALA A 331 -20.93 12.18 -6.66
C ALA A 331 -20.26 10.84 -6.40
N PHE A 332 -19.33 10.44 -7.28
CA PHE A 332 -18.62 9.17 -7.19
C PHE A 332 -17.12 9.41 -6.96
N GLY A 333 -16.66 9.15 -5.74
CA GLY A 333 -15.23 9.07 -5.40
C GLY A 333 -14.58 7.86 -6.06
N CYS A 334 -14.10 8.04 -7.30
CA CYS A 334 -13.37 7.03 -8.07
C CYS A 334 -11.87 7.27 -8.04
N SER A 335 -11.10 6.29 -8.49
CA SER A 335 -9.64 6.35 -8.54
C SER A 335 -9.09 7.24 -9.64
N ASN A 336 -9.94 7.76 -10.55
CA ASN A 336 -9.48 8.53 -11.69
C ASN A 336 -8.62 9.73 -11.26
N GLY A 337 -7.37 9.75 -11.71
CA GLY A 337 -6.40 10.79 -11.38
C GLY A 337 -5.77 10.67 -9.99
N CYS A 338 -6.07 9.59 -9.25
CA CYS A 338 -5.31 9.26 -8.04
C CYS A 338 -3.96 8.68 -8.44
N ALA A 339 -2.91 9.02 -7.70
CA ALA A 339 -1.58 8.47 -7.91
C ALA A 339 -0.70 8.63 -6.68
N SER A 340 0.16 7.66 -6.44
CA SER A 340 1.29 7.77 -5.50
C SER A 340 2.61 7.98 -6.23
N GLY A 341 3.59 8.59 -5.57
CA GLY A 341 4.94 8.76 -6.11
C GLY A 341 5.96 8.94 -4.99
N ASN A 342 7.26 8.81 -5.28
CA ASN A 342 8.30 9.06 -4.28
C ASN A 342 8.35 10.55 -3.90
N THR A 343 7.86 11.41 -4.80
CA THR A 343 7.66 12.84 -4.58
C THR A 343 6.24 13.25 -4.97
N LEU A 344 5.78 14.40 -4.47
CA LEU A 344 4.49 14.97 -4.91
C LEU A 344 4.46 15.26 -6.42
N ALA A 345 5.58 15.72 -6.99
CA ALA A 345 5.65 16.02 -8.42
C ALA A 345 5.48 14.77 -9.29
N GLU A 346 6.11 13.65 -8.90
CA GLU A 346 5.91 12.35 -9.55
C GLU A 346 4.44 11.91 -9.49
N ALA A 347 3.83 12.01 -8.31
CA ALA A 347 2.44 11.64 -8.10
C ALA A 347 1.49 12.50 -8.95
N VAL A 348 1.72 13.82 -9.03
CA VAL A 348 0.92 14.73 -9.87
C VAL A 348 1.01 14.37 -11.35
N LEU A 349 2.22 14.16 -11.88
CA LEU A 349 2.37 13.75 -13.28
C LEU A 349 1.67 12.42 -13.56
N GLN A 350 1.84 11.46 -12.66
CA GLN A 350 1.22 10.15 -12.81
C GLN A 350 -0.31 10.24 -12.79
N GLY A 351 -0.90 11.01 -11.87
CA GLY A 351 -2.34 11.24 -11.82
C GLY A 351 -2.83 11.98 -13.06
N PHE A 352 -2.07 12.95 -13.57
CA PHE A 352 -2.40 13.65 -14.80
C PHE A 352 -2.38 12.73 -16.04
N PHE A 353 -1.35 11.89 -16.19
CA PHE A 353 -1.28 10.95 -17.31
C PHE A 353 -2.44 9.95 -17.29
N GLU A 354 -2.90 9.52 -16.11
CA GLU A 354 -4.11 8.69 -15.99
C GLU A 354 -5.37 9.42 -16.50
N LEU A 355 -5.52 10.71 -16.20
CA LEU A 355 -6.64 11.50 -16.73
C LEU A 355 -6.61 11.60 -18.25
N VAL A 356 -5.44 11.85 -18.84
CA VAL A 356 -5.25 11.94 -20.31
C VAL A 356 -5.50 10.59 -20.97
N GLU A 357 -5.00 9.51 -20.38
CA GLU A 357 -5.22 8.13 -20.84
C GLU A 357 -6.71 7.80 -20.92
N ARG A 358 -7.46 8.11 -19.86
CA ARG A 358 -8.89 7.81 -19.76
C ARG A 358 -9.73 8.73 -20.64
N ASP A 359 -9.31 9.97 -20.84
CA ASP A 359 -9.94 10.90 -21.78
C ASP A 359 -9.82 10.38 -23.23
N ALA A 360 -8.60 10.03 -23.64
CA ALA A 360 -8.31 9.44 -24.94
C ALA A 360 -9.08 8.12 -25.15
N ALA A 361 -9.09 7.24 -24.14
CA ALA A 361 -9.80 5.98 -24.19
C ALA A 361 -11.32 6.17 -24.32
N ALA A 362 -11.91 7.12 -23.58
CA ALA A 362 -13.34 7.45 -23.71
C ALA A 362 -13.69 7.90 -25.12
N ILE A 363 -12.90 8.82 -25.67
CA ILE A 363 -13.11 9.39 -27.00
C ILE A 363 -13.03 8.31 -28.08
N TRP A 364 -12.02 7.45 -28.03
CA TRP A 364 -11.88 6.31 -28.94
C TRP A 364 -13.02 5.29 -28.81
N TRP A 365 -13.26 4.83 -27.58
CA TRP A 365 -14.16 3.72 -27.28
C TRP A 365 -15.62 4.04 -27.60
N TYR A 366 -16.13 5.17 -27.11
CA TYR A 366 -17.54 5.51 -27.26
C TYR A 366 -17.89 5.97 -28.66
N ASN A 367 -16.94 6.56 -29.40
CA ASN A 367 -17.16 6.89 -30.81
C ASN A 367 -16.82 5.72 -31.76
N ARG A 368 -16.31 4.59 -31.23
CA ARG A 368 -15.92 3.40 -32.01
C ARG A 368 -14.98 3.78 -33.17
N LEU A 369 -13.99 4.61 -32.89
CA LEU A 369 -13.13 5.20 -33.92
C LEU A 369 -12.13 4.17 -34.45
N PRO A 370 -12.03 3.99 -35.78
CA PRO A 370 -10.89 3.30 -36.38
C PRO A 370 -9.60 4.11 -36.12
N ARG A 371 -8.58 3.46 -35.57
CA ARG A 371 -7.31 4.09 -35.20
C ARG A 371 -6.13 3.36 -35.86
N PRO A 372 -5.05 4.06 -36.22
CA PRO A 372 -3.88 3.42 -36.80
C PRO A 372 -3.24 2.48 -35.79
N GLY A 373 -2.72 1.35 -36.29
CA GLY A 373 -1.89 0.46 -35.49
C GLY A 373 -0.56 1.09 -35.11
N VAL A 374 0.21 0.39 -34.28
CA VAL A 374 1.57 0.79 -33.88
C VAL A 374 2.58 -0.26 -34.35
N ASP A 375 3.65 0.18 -35.02
CA ASP A 375 4.77 -0.66 -35.40
C ASP A 375 5.74 -0.83 -34.21
N LEU A 376 5.51 -1.89 -33.43
CA LEU A 376 6.24 -2.19 -32.20
C LEU A 376 7.75 -2.29 -32.41
N VAL A 377 8.21 -2.71 -33.59
CA VAL A 377 9.63 -2.88 -33.90
C VAL A 377 10.36 -1.54 -33.84
N THR A 378 9.70 -0.45 -34.24
CA THR A 378 10.32 0.88 -34.31
C THR A 378 10.55 1.52 -32.94
N PHE A 379 9.93 0.99 -31.89
CA PHE A 379 10.10 1.52 -30.53
C PHE A 379 11.43 1.12 -29.90
N ASP A 380 12.12 0.12 -30.47
CA ASP A 380 13.41 -0.39 -29.99
C ASP A 380 13.36 -0.86 -28.53
N GLU A 381 12.26 -1.54 -28.19
CA GLU A 381 11.96 -2.03 -26.84
C GLU A 381 11.90 -3.57 -26.83
N PRO A 382 13.00 -4.27 -26.50
CA PRO A 382 13.07 -5.74 -26.55
C PRO A 382 11.96 -6.43 -25.77
N TYR A 383 11.61 -5.88 -24.59
CA TYR A 383 10.54 -6.40 -23.74
C TYR A 383 9.20 -6.55 -24.49
N LEU A 384 8.82 -5.58 -25.32
CA LEU A 384 7.55 -5.60 -26.04
C LEU A 384 7.52 -6.71 -27.10
N LEU A 385 8.62 -6.91 -27.82
CA LEU A 385 8.75 -7.95 -28.84
C LEU A 385 8.78 -9.34 -28.21
N GLU A 386 9.53 -9.50 -27.11
CA GLU A 386 9.57 -10.74 -26.34
C GLU A 386 8.19 -11.09 -25.76
N LEU A 387 7.46 -10.09 -25.25
CA LEU A 387 6.11 -10.27 -24.72
C LEU A 387 5.13 -10.70 -25.81
N ALA A 388 5.14 -10.05 -26.97
CA ALA A 388 4.28 -10.40 -28.10
C ALA A 388 4.55 -11.84 -28.57
N GLU A 389 5.82 -12.23 -28.68
CA GLU A 389 6.23 -13.58 -29.03
C GLU A 389 5.83 -14.61 -27.95
N HIS A 390 5.94 -14.24 -26.68
CA HIS A 390 5.48 -15.07 -25.56
C HIS A 390 3.96 -15.29 -25.62
N TYR A 391 3.17 -14.24 -25.89
CA TYR A 391 1.71 -14.37 -26.08
C TYR A 391 1.36 -15.34 -27.21
N ARG A 392 2.05 -15.22 -28.34
CA ARG A 392 1.85 -16.08 -29.51
C ARG A 392 2.20 -17.54 -29.23
N THR A 393 3.36 -17.78 -28.64
CA THR A 393 3.92 -19.14 -28.46
C THR A 393 3.40 -19.85 -27.22
N ARG A 394 3.13 -19.14 -26.12
CA ARG A 394 2.68 -19.75 -24.86
C ARG A 394 1.17 -19.77 -24.71
N TYR A 395 0.49 -18.71 -25.18
CA TYR A 395 -0.93 -18.49 -24.92
C TYR A 395 -1.80 -18.57 -26.19
N ARG A 396 -1.21 -18.77 -27.38
CA ARG A 396 -1.92 -18.79 -28.68
C ARG A 396 -2.75 -17.52 -28.87
N ARG A 397 -2.15 -16.40 -28.51
CA ARG A 397 -2.75 -15.06 -28.61
C ARG A 397 -1.94 -14.19 -29.55
N GLU A 398 -2.62 -13.37 -30.33
CA GLU A 398 -1.96 -12.23 -30.97
C GLU A 398 -2.09 -10.98 -30.09
N THR A 399 -1.19 -10.03 -30.32
CA THR A 399 -1.13 -8.75 -29.60
C THR A 399 -0.83 -7.62 -30.57
N TRP A 400 -1.47 -6.48 -30.39
CA TRP A 400 -1.21 -5.26 -31.17
C TRP A 400 -1.47 -4.03 -30.30
N ALA A 401 -1.16 -2.84 -30.81
CA ALA A 401 -1.53 -1.59 -30.17
C ALA A 401 -2.12 -0.60 -31.18
N LEU A 402 -2.97 0.29 -30.68
CA LEU A 402 -3.58 1.41 -31.40
C LEU A 402 -3.09 2.73 -30.82
N ASP A 403 -2.83 3.70 -31.69
CA ASP A 403 -2.59 5.09 -31.30
C ASP A 403 -3.91 5.82 -31.09
N ILE A 404 -4.21 6.12 -29.82
CA ILE A 404 -5.41 6.84 -29.38
C ILE A 404 -5.09 8.28 -28.95
N THR A 405 -3.88 8.78 -29.27
CA THR A 405 -3.44 10.14 -28.93
C THR A 405 -4.48 11.18 -29.38
N SER A 406 -5.01 11.94 -28.41
CA SER A 406 -6.06 12.93 -28.62
C SER A 406 -5.48 14.31 -28.98
N ASP A 407 -6.34 15.32 -28.99
CA ASP A 407 -6.01 16.72 -29.21
C ASP A 407 -5.04 17.30 -28.16
N LEU A 408 -4.85 16.62 -27.03
CA LEU A 408 -3.85 17.00 -26.03
C LEU A 408 -2.41 16.73 -26.49
N GLY A 409 -2.23 15.89 -27.54
CA GLY A 409 -0.92 15.65 -28.16
C GLY A 409 0.07 14.87 -27.30
N ILE A 410 -0.37 14.26 -26.19
CA ILE A 410 0.44 13.41 -25.33
C ILE A 410 0.22 11.94 -25.77
N PRO A 411 1.29 11.18 -26.06
CA PRO A 411 1.18 9.79 -26.49
C PRO A 411 0.28 8.96 -25.58
N ALA A 412 -0.77 8.38 -26.16
CA ALA A 412 -1.69 7.48 -25.49
C ALA A 412 -1.98 6.26 -26.37
N PHE A 413 -1.89 5.07 -25.78
CA PHE A 413 -2.00 3.80 -26.50
C PHE A 413 -3.04 2.89 -25.86
N ALA A 414 -3.74 2.14 -26.72
CA ALA A 414 -4.52 0.98 -26.34
C ALA A 414 -3.79 -0.27 -26.83
N ALA A 415 -3.28 -1.10 -25.92
CA ALA A 415 -2.71 -2.41 -26.23
C ALA A 415 -3.80 -3.47 -26.14
N LEU A 416 -3.89 -4.34 -27.14
CA LEU A 416 -4.94 -5.34 -27.26
C LEU A 416 -4.35 -6.72 -27.49
N SER A 417 -5.08 -7.74 -27.03
CA SER A 417 -4.78 -9.13 -27.33
C SER A 417 -6.04 -9.96 -27.52
N ARG A 418 -6.02 -10.89 -28.46
CA ARG A 418 -7.08 -11.91 -28.58
C ARG A 418 -6.49 -13.31 -28.73
N ARG A 419 -7.27 -14.32 -28.35
CA ARG A 419 -7.01 -15.73 -28.67
C ARG A 419 -7.24 -15.98 -30.16
N LEU A 420 -6.40 -16.83 -30.72
CA LEU A 420 -6.49 -17.27 -32.12
C LEU A 420 -7.28 -18.59 -32.28
N GLU A 421 -7.50 -19.29 -31.17
CA GLU A 421 -8.12 -20.62 -31.14
C GLU A 421 -9.24 -20.67 -30.09
N GLY A 422 -10.26 -21.49 -30.37
CA GLY A 422 -11.43 -21.67 -29.51
C GLY A 422 -12.63 -20.78 -29.91
N PRO A 423 -13.78 -20.96 -29.25
CA PRO A 423 -15.02 -20.26 -29.60
C PRO A 423 -15.07 -18.79 -29.13
N GLU A 424 -14.23 -18.42 -28.17
CA GLU A 424 -14.18 -17.07 -27.57
C GLU A 424 -12.84 -16.40 -27.87
N GLU A 425 -12.86 -15.17 -28.40
CA GLU A 425 -11.63 -14.40 -28.66
C GLU A 425 -10.99 -13.89 -27.36
N GLN A 426 -11.76 -13.72 -26.28
CA GLN A 426 -11.29 -13.22 -24.99
C GLN A 426 -10.39 -11.98 -25.13
N ILE A 427 -10.94 -10.92 -25.72
CA ILE A 427 -10.17 -9.71 -26.02
C ILE A 427 -9.73 -9.06 -24.71
N LEU A 428 -8.42 -8.89 -24.55
CA LEU A 428 -7.78 -8.16 -23.45
C LEU A 428 -7.45 -6.75 -23.94
N LEU A 429 -7.47 -5.78 -23.03
CA LEU A 429 -7.16 -4.39 -23.30
C LEU A 429 -6.26 -3.86 -22.18
N GLY A 430 -5.35 -2.96 -22.51
CA GLY A 430 -4.57 -2.20 -21.54
C GLY A 430 -4.31 -0.82 -22.08
N LEU A 431 -4.24 0.16 -21.19
CA LEU A 431 -4.09 1.57 -21.55
C LEU A 431 -2.77 2.11 -21.02
N GLY A 432 -2.23 3.11 -21.69
CA GLY A 432 -0.97 3.72 -21.30
C GLY A 432 -0.81 5.11 -21.89
N CYS A 433 -0.51 6.08 -21.03
CA CYS A 433 -0.15 7.44 -21.43
C CYS A 433 1.13 7.92 -20.74
N HIS A 434 1.96 8.66 -21.47
CA HIS A 434 3.17 9.31 -20.97
C HIS A 434 3.72 10.32 -22.00
N LEU A 435 4.53 11.30 -21.56
CA LEU A 435 5.29 12.20 -22.45
C LEU A 435 6.41 11.52 -23.26
N ASP A 436 6.66 10.24 -22.98
CA ASP A 436 7.56 9.37 -23.74
C ASP A 436 6.72 8.23 -24.30
N ALA A 437 6.62 8.16 -25.63
CA ALA A 437 5.83 7.16 -26.31
C ALA A 437 6.27 5.71 -25.98
N ARG A 438 7.56 5.48 -25.68
CA ARG A 438 8.04 4.15 -25.24
C ARG A 438 7.43 3.76 -23.91
N ILE A 439 7.48 4.66 -22.93
CA ILE A 439 6.91 4.42 -21.60
C ILE A 439 5.40 4.25 -21.71
N ALA A 440 4.70 5.09 -22.48
CA ALA A 440 3.26 4.96 -22.70
C ALA A 440 2.90 3.58 -23.27
N LEU A 441 3.65 3.09 -24.28
CA LEU A 441 3.41 1.79 -24.89
C LEU A 441 3.72 0.62 -23.94
N GLN A 442 4.83 0.69 -23.20
CA GLN A 442 5.17 -0.30 -22.16
C GLN A 442 4.07 -0.41 -21.10
N ARG A 443 3.51 0.72 -20.64
CA ARG A 443 2.42 0.75 -19.67
C ARG A 443 1.15 0.07 -20.20
N ALA A 444 0.78 0.36 -21.45
CA ALA A 444 -0.38 -0.25 -22.10
C ALA A 444 -0.26 -1.79 -22.16
N PHE A 445 0.90 -2.31 -22.59
CA PHE A 445 1.15 -3.75 -22.61
C PHE A 445 1.22 -4.37 -21.21
N ALA A 446 1.83 -3.67 -20.25
CA ALA A 446 1.91 -4.15 -18.87
C ALA A 446 0.53 -4.21 -18.20
N GLU A 447 -0.39 -3.31 -18.54
CA GLU A 447 -1.79 -3.36 -18.07
C GLU A 447 -2.58 -4.49 -18.74
N MET A 448 -2.43 -4.66 -20.05
CA MET A 448 -3.03 -5.79 -20.78
C MET A 448 -2.61 -7.13 -20.16
N ASN A 449 -1.36 -7.24 -19.67
CA ASN A 449 -0.86 -8.41 -18.97
C ASN A 449 -1.58 -8.69 -17.64
N GLN A 450 -2.00 -7.67 -16.89
CA GLN A 450 -2.74 -7.87 -15.65
C GLN A 450 -4.09 -8.55 -15.92
N MET A 451 -4.74 -8.21 -17.04
CA MET A 451 -5.98 -8.86 -17.47
C MET A 451 -5.80 -10.33 -17.87
N LEU A 452 -4.58 -10.78 -18.22
CA LEU A 452 -4.35 -12.19 -18.55
C LEU A 452 -4.60 -13.11 -17.35
N GLY A 453 -4.28 -12.66 -16.13
CA GLY A 453 -4.57 -13.40 -14.90
C GLY A 453 -6.08 -13.58 -14.67
N VAL A 454 -6.84 -12.51 -14.94
CA VAL A 454 -8.31 -12.49 -14.92
C VAL A 454 -8.90 -13.48 -15.94
N ALA A 455 -8.47 -13.40 -17.20
CA ALA A 455 -8.96 -14.29 -18.27
C ALA A 455 -8.57 -15.76 -18.05
N SER A 456 -7.40 -16.02 -17.48
CA SER A 456 -6.93 -17.37 -17.16
C SER A 456 -7.74 -18.01 -16.02
N SER A 457 -8.27 -17.20 -15.12
CA SER A 457 -9.07 -17.63 -13.96
C SER A 457 -10.55 -17.80 -14.32
N ALA A 458 -11.09 -17.00 -15.25
CA ALA A 458 -12.47 -17.11 -15.72
C ALA A 458 -12.85 -18.48 -16.31
N GLY A 459 -11.86 -19.29 -16.74
CA GLY A 459 -12.04 -20.65 -17.26
C GLY A 459 -11.82 -21.79 -16.26
N LYS A 460 -11.33 -21.51 -15.04
CA LYS A 460 -11.08 -22.51 -14.00
C LYS A 460 -12.02 -22.22 -12.83
N GLY A 461 -13.02 -23.07 -12.64
CA GLY A 461 -14.07 -22.91 -11.62
C GLY A 461 -13.60 -22.98 -10.16
N ASP A 462 -12.35 -22.62 -9.85
CA ASP A 462 -11.83 -22.65 -8.48
C ASP A 462 -10.78 -21.55 -8.25
N ARG A 463 -11.00 -20.81 -7.14
CA ARG A 463 -10.28 -19.62 -6.61
C ARG A 463 -10.72 -18.24 -7.14
N GLN A 464 -11.69 -17.69 -6.39
CA GLN A 464 -12.33 -16.37 -6.50
C GLN A 464 -13.03 -16.10 -7.83
N PRO A 465 -14.38 -16.27 -7.91
CA PRO A 465 -15.10 -15.87 -9.10
C PRO A 465 -14.90 -14.37 -9.32
N LEU A 466 -14.48 -13.98 -10.52
CA LEU A 466 -14.66 -12.61 -10.98
C LEU A 466 -16.14 -12.27 -10.83
N GLU A 467 -16.48 -11.43 -9.86
CA GLU A 467 -17.86 -11.01 -9.61
C GLU A 467 -18.32 -9.93 -10.61
N ASP A 468 -17.40 -9.39 -11.42
CA ASP A 468 -17.74 -8.40 -12.43
C ASP A 468 -18.36 -9.05 -13.68
N ARG A 469 -19.68 -8.90 -13.78
CA ARG A 469 -20.48 -9.42 -14.89
C ARG A 469 -20.13 -8.75 -16.22
N GLU A 470 -19.75 -7.47 -16.22
CA GLU A 470 -19.44 -6.73 -17.45
C GLU A 470 -18.16 -7.29 -18.09
N THR A 471 -17.08 -7.47 -17.31
CA THR A 471 -15.86 -8.15 -17.75
C THR A 471 -16.12 -9.58 -18.23
N LEU A 472 -16.90 -10.37 -17.49
CA LEU A 472 -17.19 -11.76 -17.88
C LEU A 472 -17.98 -11.85 -19.20
N THR A 473 -18.99 -10.99 -19.37
CA THR A 473 -19.74 -10.90 -20.63
C THR A 473 -18.83 -10.48 -21.77
N TRP A 474 -17.95 -9.48 -21.56
CA TRP A 474 -16.99 -9.06 -22.57
C TRP A 474 -16.08 -10.20 -23.03
N LEU A 475 -15.42 -10.90 -22.09
CA LEU A 475 -14.48 -11.96 -22.41
C LEU A 475 -15.14 -13.11 -23.19
N ARG A 476 -16.44 -13.36 -22.99
CA ARG A 476 -17.20 -14.40 -23.69
C ARG A 476 -17.71 -13.95 -25.06
N GLU A 477 -18.19 -12.72 -25.17
CA GLU A 477 -19.04 -12.32 -26.31
C GLU A 477 -18.35 -11.38 -27.30
N ALA A 478 -17.31 -10.66 -26.88
CA ALA A 478 -16.61 -9.68 -27.71
C ALA A 478 -15.71 -10.37 -28.74
N THR A 479 -15.82 -9.93 -29.99
CA THR A 479 -14.98 -10.37 -31.11
C THR A 479 -14.62 -9.18 -31.97
N LEU A 480 -13.50 -9.21 -32.69
CA LEU A 480 -13.13 -8.16 -33.64
C LEU A 480 -14.20 -7.93 -34.71
N THR A 481 -14.93 -8.97 -35.11
CA THR A 481 -16.05 -8.84 -36.06
C THR A 481 -17.18 -7.99 -35.50
N LYS A 482 -17.51 -8.13 -34.20
CA LYS A 482 -18.54 -7.31 -33.53
C LYS A 482 -18.03 -5.94 -33.12
N GLN A 483 -16.72 -5.80 -32.91
CA GLN A 483 -16.05 -4.61 -32.38
C GLN A 483 -14.88 -4.20 -33.29
N PRO A 484 -15.12 -3.81 -34.55
CA PRO A 484 -14.06 -3.62 -35.54
C PRO A 484 -13.09 -2.46 -35.22
N TYR A 485 -13.51 -1.48 -34.41
CA TYR A 485 -12.65 -0.36 -33.97
C TYR A 485 -11.52 -0.77 -33.02
N LEU A 486 -11.52 -2.03 -32.57
CA LEU A 486 -10.43 -2.61 -31.80
C LEU A 486 -9.27 -3.07 -32.69
N ALA A 487 -9.48 -3.23 -33.99
CA ALA A 487 -8.43 -3.59 -34.95
C ALA A 487 -7.72 -2.34 -35.49
N PRO A 488 -6.45 -2.45 -35.90
CA PRO A 488 -5.77 -1.39 -36.64
C PRO A 488 -6.54 -1.02 -37.90
N ASP A 489 -6.76 0.28 -38.14
CA ASP A 489 -7.39 0.77 -39.35
C ASP A 489 -6.48 0.51 -40.56
N PRO A 490 -6.87 -0.37 -41.52
CA PRO A 490 -6.04 -0.67 -42.68
C PRO A 490 -5.90 0.51 -43.65
N ALA A 491 -6.74 1.54 -43.52
CA ALA A 491 -6.64 2.76 -44.33
C ALA A 491 -5.52 3.71 -43.86
N GLN A 492 -4.94 3.46 -42.69
CA GLN A 492 -3.89 4.30 -42.10
C GLN A 492 -2.60 3.48 -41.91
N PRO A 493 -1.41 4.04 -42.24
CA PRO A 493 -0.16 3.35 -41.96
C PRO A 493 0.05 3.23 -40.43
N PRO A 494 0.69 2.14 -39.96
CA PRO A 494 1.05 2.03 -38.55
C PRO A 494 1.96 3.16 -38.10
N ARG A 495 1.70 3.70 -36.90
CA ARG A 495 2.53 4.69 -36.24
C ARG A 495 3.87 4.11 -35.81
N ARG A 496 4.91 4.91 -35.97
CA ARG A 496 6.29 4.57 -35.62
C ARG A 496 6.78 5.47 -34.50
N LEU A 497 7.83 5.07 -33.79
CA LEU A 497 8.42 5.90 -32.72
C LEU A 497 8.77 7.32 -33.20
N GLY A 498 9.29 7.45 -34.42
CA GLY A 498 9.66 8.75 -35.02
C GLY A 498 8.49 9.69 -35.28
N ASP A 499 7.24 9.22 -35.20
CA ASP A 499 6.04 10.06 -35.32
C ASP A 499 5.74 10.83 -34.01
N TYR A 500 6.39 10.48 -32.90
CA TYR A 500 6.17 11.08 -31.59
C TYR A 500 7.36 11.96 -31.18
N PRO A 501 7.15 13.26 -30.91
CA PRO A 501 8.20 14.08 -30.36
C PRO A 501 8.54 13.64 -28.93
N LYS A 502 9.82 13.73 -28.55
CA LYS A 502 10.23 13.58 -27.15
C LYS A 502 9.80 14.82 -26.39
N GLN A 503 8.75 14.69 -25.56
CA GLN A 503 8.16 15.83 -24.85
C GLN A 503 8.66 16.00 -23.41
N HIS A 504 9.21 14.94 -22.81
CA HIS A 504 9.70 15.02 -21.43
C HIS A 504 11.04 15.76 -21.33
N SER A 505 11.21 16.54 -20.28
CA SER A 505 12.42 17.33 -19.99
C SER A 505 13.44 16.58 -19.12
N GLY A 506 12.98 15.58 -18.36
CA GLY A 506 13.77 14.95 -17.30
C GLY A 506 13.69 15.68 -15.96
N ASP A 507 12.86 16.73 -15.86
CA ASP A 507 12.53 17.45 -14.64
C ASP A 507 11.00 17.43 -14.45
N PHE A 508 10.53 16.89 -13.33
CA PHE A 508 9.10 16.72 -13.10
C PHE A 508 8.34 18.04 -13.00
N LEU A 509 8.94 19.12 -12.48
CA LEU A 509 8.24 20.40 -12.36
C LEU A 509 8.09 21.07 -13.73
N GLN A 510 9.09 20.96 -14.59
CA GLN A 510 9.00 21.43 -15.99
C GLN A 510 7.95 20.63 -16.76
N ASP A 511 7.92 19.31 -16.57
CA ASP A 511 6.93 18.44 -17.21
C ASP A 511 5.50 18.75 -16.71
N ILE A 512 5.31 19.07 -15.42
CA ILE A 512 4.02 19.53 -14.87
C ILE A 512 3.62 20.87 -15.51
N ALA A 513 4.55 21.81 -15.62
CA ALA A 513 4.29 23.10 -16.26
C ALA A 513 3.87 22.94 -17.73
N TYR A 514 4.52 22.04 -18.47
CA TYR A 514 4.15 21.69 -19.84
C TYR A 514 2.74 21.08 -19.91
N CYS A 515 2.43 20.12 -19.03
CA CYS A 515 1.11 19.50 -18.93
C CYS A 515 0.01 20.52 -18.58
N ARG A 516 0.29 21.43 -17.63
CA ARG A 516 -0.59 22.56 -17.28
C ARG A 516 -0.88 23.44 -18.49
N GLN A 517 0.14 23.82 -19.26
CA GLN A 517 -0.03 24.66 -20.46
C GLN A 517 -0.92 24.00 -21.52
N ILE A 518 -0.81 22.68 -21.71
CA ILE A 518 -1.68 21.94 -22.64
C ILE A 518 -3.14 22.05 -22.21
N ILE A 519 -3.43 21.91 -20.92
CA ILE A 519 -4.78 21.98 -20.35
C ILE A 519 -5.34 23.41 -20.44
N GLU A 520 -4.54 24.41 -20.09
CA GLU A 520 -4.93 25.82 -20.18
C GLU A 520 -5.22 26.26 -21.62
N ALA A 521 -4.43 25.78 -22.59
CA ALA A 521 -4.66 26.04 -24.01
C ALA A 521 -6.00 25.48 -24.53
N ARG A 522 -6.64 24.58 -23.77
CA ARG A 522 -7.98 24.03 -24.04
C ARG A 522 -9.07 24.64 -23.16
N GLY A 523 -8.76 25.71 -22.41
CA GLY A 523 -9.70 26.39 -21.52
C GLY A 523 -10.12 25.55 -20.32
N MET A 524 -9.33 24.56 -19.93
CA MET A 524 -9.54 23.73 -18.75
C MET A 524 -8.58 24.14 -17.63
N GLU A 525 -8.88 23.70 -16.40
CA GLU A 525 -8.11 24.01 -15.19
C GLU A 525 -7.57 22.72 -14.57
N MET A 526 -6.33 22.72 -14.07
CA MET A 526 -5.72 21.57 -13.40
C MET A 526 -5.69 21.77 -11.87
N LEU A 527 -6.41 20.90 -11.15
CA LEU A 527 -6.52 20.90 -9.70
C LEU A 527 -5.76 19.73 -9.09
N VAL A 528 -5.15 19.93 -7.92
CA VAL A 528 -4.43 18.90 -7.17
C VAL A 528 -4.91 18.87 -5.73
N LEU A 529 -5.28 17.68 -5.26
CA LEU A 529 -5.46 17.37 -3.85
C LEU A 529 -4.28 16.55 -3.35
N ASP A 530 -3.62 17.00 -2.28
CA ASP A 530 -2.68 16.16 -1.55
C ASP A 530 -3.44 15.24 -0.56
N GLN A 531 -3.31 13.93 -0.76
CA GLN A 531 -3.91 12.88 0.07
C GLN A 531 -2.86 12.15 0.92
N THR A 532 -1.64 12.68 1.00
CA THR A 532 -0.53 12.11 1.76
C THR A 532 -0.91 11.92 3.23
N ARG A 533 -0.73 10.69 3.72
CA ARG A 533 -0.99 10.32 5.11
C ARG A 533 0.29 10.44 5.91
N ALA A 534 0.31 11.30 6.93
CA ALA A 534 1.51 11.58 7.72
C ALA A 534 2.13 10.31 8.32
N GLU A 535 1.31 9.33 8.69
CA GLU A 535 1.75 8.06 9.24
C GLU A 535 2.27 7.04 8.20
N VAL A 536 2.05 7.30 6.91
CA VAL A 536 2.59 6.51 5.80
C VAL A 536 3.79 7.22 5.16
N GLY A 537 3.75 8.55 5.06
CA GLY A 537 4.82 9.40 4.54
C GLY A 537 4.97 9.40 3.01
N MET A 538 4.49 8.38 2.32
CA MET A 538 4.50 8.31 0.84
C MET A 538 3.55 9.35 0.23
N PRO A 539 4.01 10.22 -0.67
CA PRO A 539 3.15 11.14 -1.41
C PRO A 539 2.04 10.42 -2.18
N VAL A 540 0.81 10.87 -1.97
CA VAL A 540 -0.38 10.46 -2.73
C VAL A 540 -1.19 11.69 -3.08
N VAL A 541 -1.64 11.79 -4.32
CA VAL A 541 -2.45 12.92 -4.79
C VAL A 541 -3.69 12.43 -5.53
N LYS A 542 -4.67 13.33 -5.65
CA LYS A 542 -5.74 13.23 -6.65
C LYS A 542 -5.69 14.47 -7.55
N VAL A 543 -5.41 14.26 -8.83
CA VAL A 543 -5.50 15.28 -9.87
C VAL A 543 -6.91 15.30 -10.44
N VAL A 544 -7.45 16.50 -10.64
CA VAL A 544 -8.77 16.72 -11.24
C VAL A 544 -8.64 17.78 -12.32
N VAL A 545 -9.12 17.47 -13.54
CA VAL A 545 -9.22 18.43 -14.64
C VAL A 545 -10.67 18.43 -15.12
N PRO A 546 -11.51 19.38 -14.65
CA PRO A 546 -12.88 19.52 -15.10
C PRO A 546 -12.93 19.64 -16.63
N GLY A 547 -13.80 18.86 -17.27
CA GLY A 547 -13.90 18.76 -18.73
C GLY A 547 -13.24 17.53 -19.36
N LEU A 548 -12.14 16.99 -18.80
CA LEU A 548 -11.56 15.73 -19.27
C LEU A 548 -12.52 14.56 -19.04
N ARG A 549 -12.58 13.64 -20.00
CA ARG A 549 -13.50 12.52 -19.93
C ARG A 549 -12.96 11.42 -19.02
N HIS A 550 -13.87 10.85 -18.24
CA HIS A 550 -13.66 9.51 -17.72
C HIS A 550 -13.98 8.51 -18.83
N PHE A 551 -13.25 7.40 -18.89
CA PHE A 551 -13.53 6.25 -19.75
C PHE A 551 -14.83 5.49 -19.40
N TRP A 552 -15.48 5.78 -18.28
CA TRP A 552 -16.79 5.19 -17.93
C TRP A 552 -17.92 5.88 -18.70
N ALA A 553 -19.11 5.28 -18.71
CA ALA A 553 -20.25 5.77 -19.49
C ALA A 553 -20.80 7.09 -18.94
N ARG A 554 -20.20 8.21 -19.35
CA ARG A 554 -20.52 9.59 -18.97
C ARG A 554 -20.58 10.45 -20.24
N PHE A 555 -21.79 10.77 -20.66
CA PHE A 555 -22.09 11.22 -22.02
C PHE A 555 -22.51 12.68 -22.12
N ALA A 556 -22.12 13.53 -21.16
CA ALA A 556 -22.39 14.96 -21.30
C ALA A 556 -21.72 15.53 -22.57
N PRO A 557 -22.31 16.59 -23.17
CA PRO A 557 -21.66 17.38 -24.23
C PRO A 557 -20.23 17.84 -23.88
N GLY A 558 -19.44 18.24 -24.88
CA GLY A 558 -18.03 18.63 -24.75
C GLY A 558 -17.07 17.68 -25.50
N ARG A 559 -15.86 17.48 -24.94
CA ARG A 559 -14.73 16.73 -25.55
C ARG A 559 -15.08 15.40 -26.23
N LEU A 560 -15.97 14.59 -25.63
CA LEU A 560 -16.39 13.27 -26.13
C LEU A 560 -16.93 13.35 -27.57
N TYR A 561 -17.58 14.45 -27.92
CA TYR A 561 -18.21 14.68 -29.22
C TYR A 561 -17.40 15.65 -30.08
N GLU A 562 -16.76 16.65 -29.45
CA GLU A 562 -16.05 17.72 -30.14
C GLU A 562 -14.66 17.31 -30.62
N VAL A 563 -13.91 16.53 -29.82
CA VAL A 563 -12.53 16.14 -30.16
C VAL A 563 -12.46 15.28 -31.43
N PRO A 564 -13.31 14.25 -31.64
CA PRO A 564 -13.30 13.50 -32.89
C PRO A 564 -13.49 14.36 -34.13
N VAL A 565 -14.33 15.40 -34.05
CA VAL A 565 -14.58 16.31 -35.16
C VAL A 565 -13.42 17.28 -35.35
N GLY A 566 -12.93 17.88 -34.26
CA GLY A 566 -11.79 18.80 -34.28
C GLY A 566 -10.50 18.16 -34.77
N MET A 567 -10.32 16.85 -34.53
CA MET A 567 -9.20 16.04 -35.03
C MET A 567 -9.43 15.50 -36.44
N GLY A 568 -10.60 15.73 -37.04
CA GLY A 568 -10.97 15.22 -38.37
C GLY A 568 -11.20 13.71 -38.43
N TRP A 569 -11.39 13.03 -37.29
CA TRP A 569 -11.71 11.60 -37.22
C TRP A 569 -13.18 11.33 -37.60
N LEU A 570 -14.06 12.29 -37.32
CA LEU A 570 -15.45 12.30 -37.75
C LEU A 570 -15.76 13.62 -38.48
N LYS A 571 -16.70 13.58 -39.43
CA LYS A 571 -17.17 14.79 -40.12
C LYS A 571 -18.14 15.61 -39.27
N GLU A 572 -18.92 14.92 -38.44
CA GLU A 572 -19.94 15.48 -37.56
C GLU A 572 -19.97 14.67 -36.25
N PRO A 573 -20.37 15.28 -35.13
CA PRO A 573 -20.43 14.58 -33.86
C PRO A 573 -21.51 13.49 -33.89
N LEU A 574 -21.27 12.36 -33.23
CA LEU A 574 -22.30 11.35 -33.03
C LEU A 574 -23.41 11.86 -32.10
N ARG A 575 -24.61 11.30 -32.24
CA ARG A 575 -25.67 11.48 -31.23
C ARG A 575 -25.38 10.59 -30.03
N GLU A 576 -25.92 10.94 -28.86
CA GLU A 576 -25.76 10.13 -27.64
C GLU A 576 -26.22 8.67 -27.84
N GLU A 577 -27.32 8.46 -28.58
CA GLU A 577 -27.83 7.11 -28.88
C GLU A 577 -26.96 6.30 -29.85
N ASP A 578 -26.05 6.94 -30.58
CA ASP A 578 -25.16 6.28 -31.56
C ASP A 578 -23.78 5.92 -30.93
N LEU A 579 -23.50 6.41 -29.72
CA LEU A 579 -22.32 6.04 -28.95
C LEU A 579 -22.30 4.54 -28.65
N ASN A 580 -21.10 4.00 -28.41
CA ASN A 580 -20.90 2.60 -28.08
C ASN A 580 -21.77 2.19 -26.89
N PRO A 581 -22.72 1.26 -27.07
CA PRO A 581 -23.62 0.86 -25.99
C PRO A 581 -22.92 -0.07 -24.97
N VAL A 582 -21.72 -0.57 -25.29
CA VAL A 582 -20.90 -1.38 -24.40
C VAL A 582 -20.02 -0.44 -23.56
N PRO A 583 -20.27 -0.28 -22.25
CA PRO A 583 -19.35 0.46 -21.39
C PRO A 583 -18.00 -0.27 -21.31
N ILE A 584 -16.92 0.49 -21.14
CA ILE A 584 -15.64 -0.11 -20.78
C ILE A 584 -15.74 -0.72 -19.37
N PHE A 585 -15.03 -1.82 -19.12
CA PHE A 585 -15.38 -2.79 -18.06
C PHE A 585 -14.26 -3.15 -17.08
N PHE A 586 -13.12 -2.43 -17.04
CA PHE A 586 -12.05 -2.68 -16.07
C PHE A 586 -11.53 -1.40 -15.41
#